data_AF-A0A537JZR1-F1
#
_entry.id   AF-A0A537JZR1-F1
#
_cell.length_a   1.000
_cell.length_b   1.000
_cell.length_c   1.000
_cell.angle_alpha   90.00
_cell.angle_beta   90.00
_cell.angle_gamma   90.00
#
_symmetry.space_group_name_H-M   'P 1'
#
loop_
_entity.id
_entity.type
_entity.pdbx_description
1 polymer ?
#
loop_
_entity_poly.entity_id
_entity_poly.type
_entity_poly.pdbx_seq_one_letter_code
_entity_poly.pdbx_strand_id
1 'polypeptide(L)' 'MRNRYIKFSILFIAAGATLLLYFFIEPKNGNLPKCFFHELTGFYCPGCGVQRSFHALLNGHILTAIDYNLLFILFLP' A
#
# COMPACT_ATOMS: atom_id res chain seq x y z
N MET A 1 20.18 -26.57 -5.46
CA MET A 1 20.61 -25.49 -4.51
C MET A 1 20.75 -24.11 -5.19
N ARG A 2 21.50 -23.93 -6.30
CA ARG A 2 21.70 -22.63 -6.99
C ARG A 2 20.40 -21.89 -7.38
N ASN A 3 19.40 -22.60 -7.92
CA ASN A 3 18.13 -22.00 -8.35
C ASN A 3 17.30 -21.37 -7.22
N ARG A 4 17.42 -21.83 -5.97
CA ARG A 4 16.64 -21.26 -4.87
C ARG A 4 17.10 -19.83 -4.58
N TYR A 5 18.41 -19.59 -4.60
CA TYR A 5 18.99 -18.28 -4.34
C TYR A 5 18.66 -17.27 -5.44
N ILE A 6 18.68 -17.69 -6.71
CA ILE A 6 18.30 -16.83 -7.83
C ILE A 6 16.83 -16.41 -7.70
N LYS A 7 15.93 -17.35 -7.36
CA LYS A 7 14.51 -17.03 -7.11
C LYS A 7 14.33 -16.05 -5.95
N PHE A 8 15.05 -16.25 -4.84
CA PHE A 8 15.00 -15.31 -3.70
C PHE A 8 15.53 -13.93 -4.06
N SER A 9 16.64 -13.83 -4.81
CA SER A 9 17.17 -12.56 -5.27
C SER A 9 16.20 -11.82 -6.19
N ILE A 10 15.56 -12.52 -7.13
CA ILE A 10 14.55 -11.92 -8.01
C ILE A 10 13.36 -11.40 -7.20
N LEU A 11 12.86 -12.19 -6.25
CA LEU A 11 11.74 -11.78 -5.39
C LEU A 11 12.07 -10.54 -4.56
N PHE A 12 13.29 -10.49 -4.01
CA PHE A 12 13.77 -9.36 -3.22
C PHE A 12 13.86 -8.08 -4.06
N ILE A 13 14.42 -8.17 -5.26
CA ILE A 13 14.52 -7.04 -6.18
C ILE A 13 13.13 -6.56 -6.61
N ALA A 14 12.21 -7.47 -6.93
CA ALA A 14 10.84 -7.13 -7.31
C ALA A 14 10.07 -6.44 -6.17
N ALA A 15 10.21 -6.94 -4.94
CA ALA A 15 9.61 -6.33 -3.75
C ALA A 15 10.18 -4.93 -3.49
N GLY A 16 11.50 -4.76 -3.57
CA GLY A 16 12.16 -3.46 -3.40
C GLY A 16 11.73 -2.45 -4.47
N ALA A 17 11.67 -2.85 -5.73
CA ALA A 17 11.20 -2.00 -6.83
C ALA A 17 9.73 -1.59 -6.63
N THR A 18 8.88 -2.51 -6.17
CA THR A 18 7.48 -2.23 -5.88
C THR A 18 7.32 -1.23 -4.74
N LEU A 19 8.08 -1.41 -3.65
CA LEU A 19 8.12 -0.48 -2.52
C LEU A 19 8.56 0.93 -2.93
N LEU A 20 9.60 1.02 -3.77
CA LEU A 20 10.08 2.31 -4.29
C LEU A 20 9.03 3.00 -5.16
N LEU A 21 8.39 2.27 -6.07
CA LEU A 21 7.29 2.81 -6.88
C LEU A 21 6.16 3.30 -5.99
N TYR A 22 5.83 2.54 -4.96
CA TYR A 22 4.78 2.88 -4.01
C TYR A 22 5.15 4.07 -3.12
N PHE A 23 6.43 4.31 -2.87
CA PHE A 23 6.89 5.48 -2.11
C PHE A 23 6.75 6.77 -2.92
N PHE A 24 7.06 6.75 -4.22
CA PHE A 24 7.05 7.94 -5.07
C PHE A 24 5.72 8.21 -5.78
N ILE A 25 4.90 7.18 -6.03
CA ILE A 25 3.64 7.33 -6.75
C ILE A 25 2.50 7.53 -5.76
N GLU A 26 2.04 8.78 -5.67
CA GLU A 26 0.91 9.12 -4.82
C GLU A 26 -0.38 8.38 -5.26
N PRO A 27 -1.00 7.56 -4.39
CA PRO A 27 -2.21 6.81 -4.73
C PRO A 27 -3.44 7.71 -4.91
N LYS A 28 -3.34 9.00 -4.57
CA LYS A 28 -4.40 10.00 -4.77
C LYS A 28 -4.46 10.55 -6.22
N ASN A 29 -3.34 10.55 -6.94
CA ASN A 29 -3.23 11.16 -8.28
C ASN A 29 -3.26 10.14 -9.42
N GLY A 30 -3.15 8.85 -9.12
CA GLY A 30 -3.18 7.81 -10.15
C GLY A 30 -4.60 7.55 -10.64
N ASN A 31 -4.73 7.25 -11.94
CA ASN A 31 -5.87 6.53 -12.53
C ASN A 31 -5.97 5.08 -11.98
N LEU A 32 -5.78 4.89 -10.67
CA LEU A 32 -6.03 3.63 -10.00
C LEU A 32 -7.53 3.34 -10.12
N PRO A 33 -7.91 2.08 -10.41
CA PRO A 33 -9.31 1.74 -10.58
C PRO A 33 -10.08 2.21 -9.35
N LYS A 34 -11.14 2.98 -9.58
CA LYS A 34 -12.03 3.44 -8.52
C LYS A 34 -12.49 2.21 -7.73
N CYS A 35 -12.53 2.33 -6.42
CA CYS A 35 -12.96 1.24 -5.55
C CYS A 35 -14.38 0.82 -5.97
N PHE A 36 -14.53 -0.38 -6.55
CA PHE A 36 -15.83 -0.87 -7.01
C PHE A 36 -16.87 -0.90 -5.88
N PHE A 37 -16.43 -1.19 -4.64
CA PHE A 37 -17.27 -1.13 -3.46
C PHE A 37 -17.79 0.30 -3.20
N HIS A 38 -16.93 1.31 -3.34
CA HIS A 38 -17.34 2.70 -3.20
C HIS A 38 -18.26 3.15 -4.33
N GLU A 39 -18.02 2.67 -5.54
CA GLU A 39 -18.89 2.96 -6.69
C GLU A 39 -20.29 2.36 -6.53
N LEU A 40 -20.39 1.15 -5.97
CA LEU A 40 -21.67 0.50 -5.72
C LEU A 40 -22.41 1.00 -4.48
N THR A 41 -21.69 1.34 -3.41
CA THR A 41 -22.29 1.60 -2.08
C THR A 41 -22.17 3.05 -1.61
N GLY A 42 -21.30 3.84 -2.23
CA GLY A 42 -20.94 5.17 -1.76
C GLY A 42 -20.01 5.18 -0.54
N PHE A 43 -19.69 4.02 0.05
CA PHE A 43 -18.85 3.92 1.24
C PHE A 43 -17.40 3.55 0.89
N TYR A 44 -16.43 4.08 1.63
CA TYR A 44 -15.04 3.66 1.48
C TYR A 44 -14.84 2.29 2.16
N CYS A 45 -14.28 1.32 1.43
CA CYS A 45 -13.94 0.03 2.03
C CYS A 45 -12.64 0.15 2.86
N PRO A 46 -12.46 -0.68 3.89
CA PRO A 46 -11.26 -0.65 4.73
C PRO A 46 -9.99 -0.89 3.91
N GLY A 47 -10.06 -1.66 2.81
CA GLY A 47 -8.92 -1.96 1.94
C GLY A 47 -8.33 -0.73 1.24
N CYS A 48 -9.17 0.19 0.74
CA CYS A 48 -8.67 1.43 0.14
C CYS A 48 -8.05 2.37 1.17
N GLY A 49 -8.60 2.39 2.40
CA GLY A 49 -8.00 3.10 3.53
C GLY A 49 -6.64 2.55 3.93
N VAL A 50 -6.49 1.21 3.95
CA VAL A 50 -5.19 0.54 4.22
C VAL A 50 -4.14 0.96 3.20
N GLN A 51 -4.49 0.98 1.91
CA GLN A 51 -3.55 1.35 0.83
C GLN A 51 -3.00 2.77 1.03
N ARG A 52 -3.87 3.74 1.33
CA ARG A 52 -3.48 5.13 1.57
C ARG A 52 -2.76 5.32 2.91
N SER A 53 -3.19 4.61 3.94
CA SER A 53 -2.55 4.60 5.25
C SER A 53 -1.11 4.06 5.16
N PHE A 54 -0.91 2.94 4.47
CA PHE A 54 0.42 2.36 4.24
C PHE A 54 1.32 3.30 3.43
N HIS A 55 0.81 3.96 2.39
CA HIS A 55 1.58 4.97 1.64
C HIS A 55 1.99 6.15 2.53
N ALA A 56 1.06 6.67 3.34
CA ALA A 56 1.33 7.77 4.26
C ALA A 56 2.38 7.35 5.31
N LEU A 57 2.27 6.14 5.84
CA LEU A 57 3.23 5.57 6.79
C LEU A 57 4.62 5.41 6.17
N LEU A 58 4.71 4.88 4.94
CA LEU A 58 5.97 4.76 4.20
C LEU A 58 6.66 6.11 4.02
N ASN A 59 5.88 7.19 3.83
CA ASN A 59 6.38 8.56 3.71
C ASN A 59 6.60 9.26 5.07
N GLY A 60 6.39 8.58 6.20
CA GLY A 60 6.57 9.15 7.54
C GLY A 60 5.41 10.03 8.04
N HIS A 61 4.30 10.09 7.32
CA HIS A 61 3.11 10.86 7.69
C HIS A 61 2.16 10.07 8.60
N ILE A 62 2.54 9.91 9.88
CA ILE A 62 1.82 9.05 10.85
C ILE A 62 0.38 9.53 11.09
N LEU A 63 0.17 10.83 11.31
CA LEU A 63 -1.18 11.36 11.55
C LEU A 63 -2.09 11.13 10.34
N THR A 64 -1.59 11.40 9.14
CA THR A 64 -2.30 11.15 7.89
C THR A 64 -2.58 9.65 7.68
N ALA A 65 -1.67 8.77 8.13
CA ALA A 65 -1.88 7.33 8.07
C ALA A 65 -3.02 6.87 9.01
N ILE A 66 -3.10 7.44 10.21
CA ILE A 66 -4.19 7.22 11.16
C ILE A 66 -5.53 7.71 10.59
N ASP A 67 -5.55 8.90 9.99
CA ASP A 67 -6.75 9.47 9.36
C ASP A 67 -7.30 8.56 8.25
N TYR A 68 -6.42 7.91 7.49
CA TYR A 68 -6.83 6.99 6.44
C TYR A 68 -7.33 5.64 6.96
N ASN A 69 -6.70 5.08 7.99
CA ASN A 69 -7.12 3.83 8.61
C ASN A 69 -6.45 3.59 9.98
N LEU A 70 -7.09 4.02 11.06
CA LEU A 70 -6.60 3.79 12.42
C LEU A 70 -6.45 2.30 12.75
N LEU A 71 -7.39 1.45 12.32
CA LEU A 71 -7.33 0.01 12.59
C LEU A 71 -6.08 -0.61 11.98
N PHE A 72 -5.75 -0.26 10.74
CA PHE A 72 -4.52 -0.73 10.10
C PHE A 72 -3.27 -0.41 10.94
N ILE A 73 -3.17 0.81 11.46
CA ILE A 73 -2.05 1.23 12.30
C ILE A 73 -2.00 0.44 13.62
N LEU A 74 -3.15 0.23 14.26
CA LEU A 74 -3.23 -0.53 15.53
C LEU A 74 -2.90 -2.02 15.37
N PHE A 75 -3.13 -2.58 14.18
CA PHE A 75 -2.85 -3.98 13.86
C PHE A 75 -1.51 -4.21 13.14
N LEU A 76 -0.69 -3.16 12.96
CA LEU A 76 0.69 -3.35 12.50
C LEU A 76 1.48 -4.11 13.58
N PRO A 77 2.17 -5.20 13.22
CA PRO A 77 2.97 -5.99 14.16
C PRO A 77 4.25 -5.27 14.62
#